data_AF-A0A9E0PHL2-F1
#
_entry.id   AF-A0A9E0PHL2-F1
#
_cell.length_a   1.000
_cell.length_b   1.000
_cell.length_c   1.000
_cell.angle_alpha   90.00
_cell.angle_beta   90.00
_cell.angle_gamma   90.00
#
_symmetry.space_group_name_H-M   'P 1'
#
loop_
_entity.id
_entity.type
_entity.pdbx_description
1 polymer ?
#
loop_
_entity_poly.entity_id
_entity_poly.type
_entity_poly.pdbx_seq_one_letter_code
_entity_poly.pdbx_strand_id
1 'polypeptide(L)'
;MTDELGSLLRRLGVTKGARHIRPASVPITGGRFTLNEAPDSPPPLEQLLPGGRLMGSDEGACFVVDHVYPLHYRHGDDTLADLLVVGPAAAEPYRLEDRLVGDDFRNFLFLDTETTGLAGAGTLAFMVGVAYFEPHTTIIDGRTEEGDVLVVRQYFLRDQDDEPEMLRQLDDILADKVGLITFNGKSFDVPLLGNRYLMNRRRGRLPEMPHIDLLAPSRRLYRARLGSCALGSLEQSLLGLHRTQDDVPGWLIPSLYFDYLRSGDARRLTGVFYHNEMDMLSMVTLASRIFRQLAASRCDDPLDQLSLGRWQVGLGLHDLAEDTLRSSLDGDLPLEAYHQALHELGKLYKQRDRREDAVVAWQQIASTSTDDVAAHLELAKYYEWREVDVAAAIQWTRRAMALVERWPLTPRSRLAHAELRHRLERLEKKAA
;
A
#
# COMPACT_ATOMS: atom_id res chain seq x y z
N MET A 1 9.06 -30.61 19.04
CA MET A 1 8.37 -29.72 18.06
C MET A 1 9.17 -29.52 16.77
N THR A 2 10.33 -30.16 16.61
CA THR A 2 11.12 -30.23 15.35
C THR A 2 10.55 -31.21 14.31
N ASP A 3 9.55 -32.02 14.66
CA ASP A 3 9.18 -33.21 13.88
C ASP A 3 8.04 -33.00 12.86
N GLU A 4 7.17 -32.00 13.07
CA GLU A 4 6.05 -31.71 12.14
C GLU A 4 6.52 -31.07 10.83
N LEU A 5 7.48 -30.13 10.89
CA LEU A 5 8.04 -29.49 9.70
C LEU A 5 9.05 -30.41 9.00
N GLY A 6 9.82 -31.21 9.76
CA GLY A 6 10.62 -32.30 9.20
C GLY A 6 9.76 -33.32 8.45
N SER A 7 8.55 -33.62 8.95
CA SER A 7 7.56 -34.44 8.24
C SER A 7 7.03 -33.77 6.97
N LEU A 8 6.76 -32.45 6.99
CA LEU A 8 6.33 -31.70 5.81
C LEU A 8 7.43 -31.63 4.72
N LEU A 9 8.67 -31.36 5.10
CA LEU A 9 9.83 -31.36 4.20
C LEU A 9 10.10 -32.76 3.62
N ARG A 10 9.99 -33.82 4.44
CA ARG A 10 10.08 -35.21 3.97
C ARG A 10 8.94 -35.57 3.02
N ARG A 11 7.71 -35.10 3.27
CA ARG A 11 6.56 -35.25 2.36
C ARG A 11 6.76 -34.53 1.03
N LEU A 12 7.52 -33.43 1.01
CA LEU A 12 7.87 -32.65 -0.18
C LEU A 12 9.19 -33.11 -0.85
N GLY A 13 9.78 -34.22 -0.39
CA GLY A 13 10.99 -34.82 -0.97
C GLY A 13 12.32 -34.17 -0.58
N VAL A 14 12.35 -33.25 0.39
CA VAL A 14 13.56 -32.55 0.86
C VAL A 14 14.25 -33.40 1.94
N THR A 15 15.42 -33.97 1.63
CA THR A 15 16.15 -34.88 2.55
C THR A 15 17.44 -34.31 3.16
N LYS A 16 18.01 -33.24 2.57
CA LYS A 16 19.17 -32.49 3.08
C LYS A 16 19.03 -31.02 2.67
N GLY A 17 19.24 -30.07 3.60
CA GLY A 17 19.29 -28.64 3.27
C GLY A 17 20.52 -28.28 2.43
N ALA A 18 20.48 -27.14 1.72
CA ALA A 18 21.51 -26.73 0.77
C ALA A 18 22.92 -26.67 1.39
N ARG A 19 23.06 -26.31 2.69
CA ARG A 19 24.34 -26.35 3.42
C ARG A 19 25.00 -27.72 3.54
N HIS A 20 24.22 -28.80 3.44
CA HIS A 20 24.72 -30.17 3.59
C HIS A 20 25.04 -30.84 2.24
N ILE A 21 24.83 -30.12 1.14
CA ILE A 21 25.30 -30.51 -0.18
C ILE A 21 26.77 -30.08 -0.25
N ARG A 22 27.69 -31.03 -0.02
CA ARG A 22 29.13 -30.75 -0.08
C ARG A 22 29.49 -30.27 -1.49
N PRO A 23 30.09 -29.08 -1.66
CA PRO A 23 30.91 -28.83 -2.83
C PRO A 23 32.05 -29.85 -2.83
N ALA A 24 32.46 -30.35 -3.99
CA ALA A 24 33.59 -31.25 -4.08
C ALA A 24 34.84 -30.58 -3.47
N SER A 25 35.40 -31.18 -2.42
CA SER A 25 36.61 -30.71 -1.75
C SER A 25 37.82 -30.85 -2.68
N VAL A 26 38.41 -29.74 -3.10
CA VAL A 26 39.67 -29.74 -3.87
C VAL A 26 40.86 -29.87 -2.90
N PRO A 27 41.75 -30.86 -3.05
CA PRO A 27 42.99 -30.89 -2.28
C PRO A 27 43.96 -29.84 -2.83
N ILE A 28 44.50 -29.00 -1.93
CA ILE A 28 45.63 -28.12 -2.25
C ILE A 28 46.90 -28.98 -2.27
N THR A 29 47.33 -29.42 -3.46
CA THR A 29 48.73 -29.76 -3.73
C THR A 29 49.13 -29.25 -5.11
N GLY A 30 50.32 -28.66 -5.18
CA GLY A 30 50.75 -27.74 -6.22
C GLY A 30 50.85 -28.31 -7.64
N GLY A 31 50.65 -27.41 -8.59
CA GLY A 31 51.34 -27.44 -9.88
C GLY A 31 50.75 -28.34 -10.96
N ARG A 32 49.66 -27.89 -11.58
CA ARG A 32 49.47 -27.78 -13.05
C ARG A 32 47.99 -27.49 -13.30
N PHE A 33 47.73 -26.54 -14.19
CA PHE A 33 46.39 -26.29 -14.74
C PHE A 33 45.81 -27.60 -15.27
N THR A 34 44.79 -28.12 -14.58
CA THR A 34 43.87 -29.11 -15.12
C THR A 34 42.47 -28.52 -15.02
N LEU A 35 42.01 -28.02 -16.17
CA LEU A 35 40.60 -27.81 -16.48
C LEU A 35 39.89 -29.16 -16.31
N ASN A 36 39.12 -29.32 -15.24
CA ASN A 36 37.99 -30.25 -15.14
C ASN A 36 37.24 -29.97 -13.84
N GLU A 37 36.61 -28.79 -13.77
CA GLU A 37 35.39 -28.65 -12.96
C GLU A 37 34.25 -29.26 -13.79
N ALA A 38 33.46 -30.12 -13.17
CA ALA A 38 32.30 -30.69 -13.83
C ALA A 38 31.35 -29.56 -14.28
N PRO A 39 30.80 -29.58 -15.51
CA PRO A 39 30.00 -28.46 -16.05
C PRO A 39 28.67 -28.16 -15.32
N ASP A 40 28.32 -28.92 -14.29
CA ASP A 40 26.95 -28.99 -13.75
C ASP A 40 26.84 -28.62 -12.25
N SER A 41 27.90 -28.19 -11.56
CA SER A 41 27.74 -27.65 -10.21
C SER A 41 27.09 -26.25 -10.28
N PRO A 42 25.98 -26.01 -9.57
CA PRO A 42 25.33 -24.70 -9.59
C PRO A 42 26.27 -23.62 -9.04
N PRO A 43 26.31 -22.43 -9.65
CA PRO A 43 27.18 -21.35 -9.18
C PRO A 43 26.80 -20.92 -7.75
N PRO A 44 27.79 -20.49 -6.94
CA PRO A 44 27.53 -20.02 -5.58
C PRO A 44 26.65 -18.75 -5.59
N LEU A 45 25.93 -18.53 -4.49
CA LEU A 45 25.01 -17.39 -4.35
C LEU A 45 25.72 -16.05 -4.54
N GLU A 46 26.93 -15.91 -4.04
CA GLU A 46 27.77 -14.72 -4.14
C GLU A 46 28.11 -14.35 -5.60
N GLN A 47 28.14 -15.33 -6.50
CA GLN A 47 28.36 -15.09 -7.93
C GLN A 47 27.07 -14.69 -8.64
N LEU A 48 25.91 -15.21 -8.20
CA LEU A 48 24.60 -14.91 -8.78
C LEU A 48 24.02 -13.60 -8.29
N LEU A 49 24.39 -13.18 -7.07
CA LEU A 49 23.86 -12.01 -6.38
C LEU A 49 25.04 -11.12 -5.97
N PRO A 50 25.50 -10.23 -6.86
CA PRO A 50 26.56 -9.27 -6.56
C PRO A 50 26.23 -8.47 -5.29
N GLY A 51 27.23 -8.28 -4.41
CA GLY A 51 27.02 -7.65 -3.09
C GLY A 51 26.48 -8.59 -2.02
N GLY A 52 26.12 -9.82 -2.39
CA GLY A 52 25.76 -10.90 -1.47
C GLY A 52 26.94 -11.35 -0.62
N ARG A 53 26.71 -11.48 0.69
CA ARG A 53 27.70 -11.92 1.66
C ARG A 53 27.08 -12.79 2.74
N LEU A 54 27.89 -13.69 3.27
CA LEU A 54 27.52 -14.48 4.43
C LEU A 54 27.87 -13.73 5.71
N MET A 55 26.86 -13.37 6.50
CA MET A 55 27.02 -12.71 7.80
C MET A 55 26.85 -13.75 8.91
N GLY A 56 27.91 -13.99 9.67
CA GLY A 56 27.94 -14.99 10.74
C GLY A 56 28.10 -14.39 12.13
N SER A 57 27.52 -15.06 13.12
CA SER A 57 27.74 -14.85 14.55
C SER A 57 27.88 -16.21 15.25
N ASP A 58 28.01 -16.21 16.58
CA ASP A 58 27.97 -17.43 17.39
C ASP A 58 26.60 -18.15 17.29
N GLU A 59 25.55 -17.48 16.78
CA GLU A 59 24.18 -17.99 16.68
C GLU A 59 23.83 -18.59 15.30
N GLY A 60 24.73 -18.52 14.32
CA GLY A 60 24.50 -19.02 12.96
C GLY A 60 25.08 -18.11 11.88
N ALA A 61 24.60 -18.23 10.65
CA ALA A 61 25.12 -17.41 9.55
C ALA A 61 24.10 -17.12 8.45
N CYS A 62 23.52 -15.93 8.36
CA CYS A 62 22.53 -15.56 7.36
C CYS A 62 23.17 -14.97 6.09
N PHE A 63 22.63 -15.29 4.91
CA PHE A 63 23.04 -14.65 3.66
C PHE A 63 22.33 -13.31 3.48
N VAL A 64 23.09 -12.27 3.16
CA VAL A 64 22.60 -10.89 3.07
C VAL A 64 23.04 -10.28 1.77
N VAL A 65 22.13 -9.63 1.05
CA VAL A 65 22.41 -8.84 -0.15
C VAL A 65 22.06 -7.39 0.14
N ASP A 66 22.98 -6.46 -0.15
CA ASP A 66 22.74 -5.03 -0.05
C ASP A 66 22.81 -4.38 -1.44
N HIS A 67 21.82 -3.57 -1.76
CA HIS A 67 21.83 -2.65 -2.88
C HIS A 67 21.71 -1.22 -2.37
N VAL A 68 22.61 -0.34 -2.83
CA VAL A 68 22.68 1.05 -2.40
C VAL A 68 22.24 1.94 -3.57
N TYR A 69 21.21 2.74 -3.32
CA TYR A 69 20.61 3.63 -4.30
C TYR A 69 20.86 5.09 -3.93
N PRO A 70 21.40 5.91 -4.86
CA PRO A 70 21.46 7.35 -4.62
C PRO A 70 20.04 7.93 -4.59
N LEU A 71 19.81 8.98 -3.80
CA LEU A 71 18.46 9.56 -3.67
C LEU A 71 17.84 10.07 -4.98
N HIS A 72 18.67 10.46 -5.95
CA HIS A 72 18.21 10.88 -7.28
C HIS A 72 17.83 9.71 -8.20
N TYR A 73 18.00 8.46 -7.75
CA TYR A 73 17.53 7.30 -8.47
C TYR A 73 16.02 7.43 -8.72
N ARG A 74 15.62 7.22 -9.97
CA ARG A 74 14.21 7.27 -10.39
C ARG A 74 13.63 5.87 -10.37
N HIS A 75 12.52 5.72 -9.67
CA HIS A 75 11.72 4.50 -9.68
C HIS A 75 10.32 4.87 -10.15
N GLY A 76 10.09 4.70 -11.46
CA GLY A 76 8.90 5.19 -12.13
C GLY A 76 9.01 6.68 -12.42
N ASP A 77 7.95 7.42 -12.10
CA ASP A 77 7.89 8.87 -12.31
C ASP A 77 8.52 9.70 -11.17
N ASP A 78 8.73 9.10 -10.00
CA ASP A 78 9.27 9.76 -8.81
C ASP A 78 10.73 9.37 -8.53
N THR A 79 11.40 10.17 -7.68
CA THR A 79 12.72 9.84 -7.11
C THR A 79 12.60 9.33 -5.68
N LEU A 80 13.63 8.64 -5.20
CA LEU A 80 13.69 8.22 -3.79
C LEU A 80 13.80 9.42 -2.83
N ALA A 81 14.36 10.55 -3.30
CA ALA A 81 14.44 11.80 -2.54
C ALA A 81 13.06 12.40 -2.23
N ASP A 82 12.06 12.18 -3.09
CA ASP A 82 10.77 12.86 -3.00
C ASP A 82 10.03 12.55 -1.70
N LEU A 83 10.25 11.37 -1.11
CA LEU A 83 9.67 11.01 0.19
C LEU A 83 10.21 11.92 1.30
N LEU A 84 11.47 12.34 1.21
CA LEU A 84 12.13 13.16 2.24
C LEU A 84 11.75 14.65 2.15
N VAL A 85 10.99 15.04 1.12
CA VAL A 85 10.45 16.41 0.97
C VAL A 85 9.26 16.64 1.91
N VAL A 86 8.56 15.58 2.30
CA VAL A 86 7.42 15.61 3.21
C VAL A 86 7.71 14.77 4.45
N GLY A 87 7.39 15.28 5.64
CA GLY A 87 7.52 14.49 6.87
C GLY A 87 6.30 13.58 7.12
N PRO A 88 6.41 12.56 7.97
CA PRO A 88 5.28 11.73 8.42
C PRO A 88 4.12 12.56 9.01
N ALA A 89 4.44 13.67 9.69
CA ALA A 89 3.47 14.61 10.26
C ALA A 89 2.53 15.21 9.21
N ALA A 90 2.92 15.24 7.93
CA ALA A 90 2.06 15.76 6.86
C ALA A 90 0.77 14.94 6.67
N ALA A 91 0.72 13.70 7.17
CA ALA A 91 -0.48 12.87 7.17
C ALA A 91 -1.18 12.77 8.54
N GLU A 92 -0.76 13.55 9.56
CA GLU A 92 -1.34 13.51 10.91
C GLU A 92 -2.88 13.67 10.92
N PRO A 93 -3.49 14.61 10.16
CA PRO A 93 -4.95 14.75 10.13
C PRO A 93 -5.66 13.49 9.64
N TYR A 94 -4.97 12.65 8.86
CA TYR A 94 -5.51 11.44 8.25
C TYR A 94 -5.43 10.20 9.13
N ARG A 95 -4.75 10.30 10.29
CA ARG A 95 -4.64 9.25 11.31
C ARG A 95 -4.25 7.90 10.73
N LEU A 96 -3.19 7.88 9.92
CA LEU A 96 -2.67 6.64 9.34
C LEU A 96 -2.13 5.70 10.42
N GLU A 97 -1.56 6.28 11.48
CA GLU A 97 -1.10 5.59 12.68
C GLU A 97 -1.05 6.61 13.83
N ASP A 98 -1.82 6.36 14.90
CA ASP A 98 -1.97 7.29 16.03
C ASP A 98 -0.68 7.40 16.86
N ARG A 99 0.21 6.42 16.75
CA ARG A 99 1.47 6.33 17.50
C ARG A 99 2.67 6.84 16.72
N LEU A 100 2.48 7.53 15.59
CA LEU A 100 3.61 8.09 14.84
C LEU A 100 4.37 9.09 15.70
N VAL A 101 5.63 8.76 15.99
CA VAL A 101 6.57 9.61 16.71
C VAL A 101 7.71 9.92 15.75
N GLY A 102 7.92 11.21 15.48
CA GLY A 102 9.02 11.70 14.67
C GLY A 102 8.60 12.31 13.34
N ASP A 103 9.44 13.22 12.86
CA ASP A 103 9.13 14.10 11.73
C ASP A 103 9.90 13.73 10.44
N ASP A 104 10.71 12.66 10.47
CA ASP A 104 11.59 12.28 9.35
C ASP A 104 11.52 10.79 9.00
N PHE A 105 11.24 10.50 7.73
CA PHE A 105 11.21 9.15 7.16
C PHE A 105 12.56 8.42 7.20
N ARG A 106 13.68 9.12 7.42
CA ARG A 106 14.99 8.49 7.68
C ARG A 106 14.98 7.53 8.88
N ASN A 107 14.10 7.80 9.84
CA ASN A 107 13.96 7.00 11.06
C ASN A 107 12.98 5.82 10.90
N PHE A 108 12.41 5.61 9.72
CA PHE A 108 11.49 4.52 9.43
C PHE A 108 12.20 3.37 8.69
N LEU A 109 11.64 2.16 8.83
CA LEU A 109 12.08 0.98 8.10
C LEU A 109 10.97 0.50 7.17
N PHE A 110 11.26 0.38 5.89
CA PHE A 110 10.41 -0.33 4.94
C PHE A 110 10.62 -1.82 5.10
N LEU A 111 9.55 -2.63 5.04
CA LEU A 111 9.64 -4.08 5.23
C LEU A 111 8.65 -4.83 4.33
N ASP A 112 9.11 -5.92 3.75
CA ASP A 112 8.33 -6.91 2.99
C ASP A 112 8.96 -8.30 3.15
N THR A 113 8.17 -9.36 3.02
CA THR A 113 8.65 -10.73 3.17
C THR A 113 8.24 -11.64 2.03
N GLU A 114 9.17 -12.52 1.63
CA GLU A 114 8.84 -13.65 0.78
C GLU A 114 8.70 -14.91 1.61
N THR A 115 7.61 -15.64 1.36
CA THR A 115 7.13 -16.66 2.27
C THR A 115 6.95 -18.02 1.60
N THR A 116 7.04 -19.10 2.38
CA THR A 116 6.80 -20.45 1.87
C THR A 116 5.30 -20.78 1.66
N GLY A 117 4.40 -19.83 1.92
CA GLY A 117 2.95 -20.00 1.78
C GLY A 117 2.15 -18.93 2.53
N LEU A 118 0.82 -18.99 2.43
CA LEU A 118 -0.05 -17.87 2.82
C LEU A 118 -0.32 -17.73 4.34
N ALA A 119 -0.25 -18.81 5.14
CA ALA A 119 -0.40 -18.76 6.61
C ALA A 119 -0.10 -20.11 7.29
N GLY A 120 0.27 -20.07 8.58
CA GLY A 120 0.37 -21.24 9.48
C GLY A 120 1.65 -21.29 10.30
N ALA A 121 1.69 -22.13 11.35
CA ALA A 121 2.85 -22.28 12.24
C ALA A 121 4.12 -22.80 11.53
N GLY A 122 3.98 -23.36 10.33
CA GLY A 122 5.09 -23.85 9.50
C GLY A 122 5.54 -22.90 8.39
N THR A 123 4.88 -21.75 8.21
CA THR A 123 5.29 -20.76 7.19
C THR A 123 6.58 -20.09 7.63
N LEU A 124 7.54 -20.00 6.70
CA LEU A 124 8.81 -19.32 6.87
C LEU A 124 8.78 -18.03 6.05
N ALA A 125 9.30 -16.94 6.61
CA ALA A 125 9.78 -15.80 5.84
C ALA A 125 11.19 -16.17 5.36
N PHE A 126 11.30 -16.76 4.17
CA PHE A 126 12.59 -17.20 3.67
C PHE A 126 13.41 -16.04 3.09
N MET A 127 12.75 -14.93 2.77
CA MET A 127 13.38 -13.65 2.52
C MET A 127 12.71 -12.57 3.37
N VAL A 128 13.52 -11.71 3.98
CA VAL A 128 13.05 -10.47 4.60
C VAL A 128 13.78 -9.32 3.91
N GLY A 129 13.03 -8.55 3.12
CA GLY A 129 13.50 -7.32 2.51
C GLY A 129 13.26 -6.16 3.43
N VAL A 130 14.27 -5.31 3.61
CA VAL A 130 14.12 -4.03 4.31
C VAL A 130 14.74 -2.91 3.50
N ALA A 131 14.16 -1.72 3.57
CA ALA A 131 14.78 -0.51 3.03
C ALA A 131 14.83 0.62 4.07
N TYR A 132 15.94 1.35 4.10
CA TYR A 132 16.14 2.47 5.02
C TYR A 132 17.10 3.49 4.44
N PHE A 133 16.95 4.75 4.85
CA PHE A 133 17.90 5.79 4.52
C PHE A 133 19.09 5.77 5.49
N GLU A 134 20.29 5.98 4.96
CA GLU A 134 21.50 6.15 5.75
C GLU A 134 22.35 7.31 5.22
N PRO A 135 23.06 8.03 6.11
CA PRO A 135 24.04 9.02 5.68
C PRO A 135 25.16 8.37 4.87
N HIS A 136 25.56 9.02 3.79
CA HIS A 136 26.63 8.58 2.91
C HIS A 136 27.52 9.74 2.49
N THR A 137 28.83 9.49 2.47
CA THR A 137 29.82 10.46 2.03
C THR A 137 30.37 10.03 0.67
N THR A 138 30.12 10.82 -0.36
CA THR A 138 30.67 10.59 -1.69
C THR A 138 31.87 11.50 -1.92
N ILE A 139 32.93 10.96 -2.52
CA ILE A 139 34.11 11.73 -2.93
C ILE A 139 34.18 11.71 -4.45
N ILE A 140 33.92 12.85 -5.09
CA ILE A 140 33.99 13.03 -6.55
C ILE A 140 35.00 14.14 -6.85
N ASP A 141 36.02 13.83 -7.67
CA ASP A 141 37.05 14.80 -8.08
C ASP A 141 37.71 15.57 -6.92
N GLY A 142 37.90 14.89 -5.78
CA GLY A 142 38.49 15.48 -4.57
C GLY A 142 37.54 16.39 -3.77
N ARG A 143 36.26 16.46 -4.14
CA ARG A 143 35.21 17.12 -3.35
C ARG A 143 34.47 16.08 -2.52
N THR A 144 34.24 16.41 -1.25
CA THR A 144 33.43 15.62 -0.34
C THR A 144 32.01 16.16 -0.37
N GLU A 145 31.06 15.31 -0.75
CA GLU A 145 29.63 15.59 -0.65
C GLU A 145 29.02 14.66 0.39
N GLU A 146 28.35 15.25 1.38
CA GLU A 146 27.52 14.53 2.33
C GLU A 146 26.09 14.50 1.81
N GLY A 147 25.47 13.33 1.85
CA GLY A 147 24.07 13.12 1.51
C GLY A 147 23.52 11.90 2.21
N ASP A 148 22.34 11.47 1.79
CA ASP A 148 21.82 10.16 2.18
C ASP A 148 21.80 9.24 0.96
N VAL A 149 21.71 7.94 1.21
CA VAL A 149 21.38 6.91 0.23
C VAL A 149 20.23 6.08 0.78
N LEU A 150 19.49 5.42 -0.10
CA LEU A 150 18.58 4.35 0.30
C LEU A 150 19.32 3.02 0.20
N VAL A 151 19.37 2.26 1.29
CA VAL A 151 19.85 0.88 1.28
C VAL A 151 18.67 -0.05 1.24
N VAL A 152 18.64 -0.95 0.26
CA VAL A 152 17.79 -2.13 0.24
C VAL A 152 18.63 -3.32 0.70
N ARG A 153 18.24 -3.93 1.82
CA ARG A 153 18.88 -5.12 2.39
C ARG A 153 17.93 -6.29 2.35
N GLN A 154 18.38 -7.41 1.81
CA GLN A 154 17.61 -8.64 1.70
C GLN A 154 18.30 -9.74 2.51
N TYR A 155 17.65 -10.19 3.56
CA TYR A 155 18.06 -11.36 4.32
C TYR A 155 17.47 -12.61 3.68
N PHE A 156 18.30 -13.62 3.43
CA PHE A 156 17.87 -14.85 2.77
C PHE A 156 18.25 -16.09 3.57
N LEU A 157 17.27 -16.98 3.76
CA LEU A 157 17.45 -18.27 4.41
C LEU A 157 17.94 -19.28 3.39
N ARG A 158 19.24 -19.65 3.43
CA ARG A 158 19.76 -20.74 2.56
C ARG A 158 19.24 -22.10 3.02
N ASP A 159 18.96 -22.20 4.31
CA ASP A 159 18.10 -23.18 4.95
C ASP A 159 17.57 -22.58 6.26
N GLN A 160 16.81 -23.37 7.01
CA GLN A 160 16.12 -22.91 8.21
C GLN A 160 17.05 -22.56 9.38
N ASP A 161 18.29 -23.06 9.37
CA ASP A 161 19.25 -22.78 10.43
C ASP A 161 19.81 -21.34 10.33
N ASP A 162 19.49 -20.59 9.26
CA ASP A 162 19.78 -19.16 9.11
C ASP A 162 18.85 -18.25 9.90
N GLU A 163 17.67 -18.74 10.25
CA GLU A 163 16.62 -17.90 10.80
C GLU A 163 17.00 -17.18 12.11
N PRO A 164 17.68 -17.82 13.09
CA PRO A 164 18.11 -17.13 14.30
C PRO A 164 19.00 -15.91 14.00
N GLU A 165 19.96 -16.05 13.09
CA GLU A 165 20.89 -14.99 12.72
C GLU A 165 20.21 -13.90 11.87
N MET A 166 19.28 -14.27 11.00
CA MET A 166 18.44 -13.32 10.26
C MET A 166 17.65 -12.42 11.23
N LEU A 167 16.95 -13.03 12.20
CA LEU A 167 16.15 -12.29 13.18
C LEU A 167 17.01 -11.40 14.07
N ARG A 168 18.21 -11.87 14.44
CA ARG A 168 19.18 -11.08 15.21
C ARG A 168 19.63 -9.83 14.43
N GLN A 169 19.98 -9.97 13.15
CA GLN A 169 20.38 -8.83 12.33
C GLN A 169 19.21 -7.88 12.03
N LEU A 170 17.99 -8.42 11.90
CA LEU A 170 16.80 -7.59 11.79
C LEU A 170 16.58 -6.77 13.07
N ASP A 171 16.76 -7.36 14.25
CA ASP A 171 16.69 -6.66 15.53
C ASP A 171 17.71 -5.51 15.63
N ASP A 172 18.93 -5.69 15.12
CA ASP A 172 19.96 -4.65 15.10
C ASP A 172 19.49 -3.40 14.31
N ILE A 173 18.88 -3.59 13.13
CA ILE A 173 18.37 -2.47 12.34
C ILE A 173 17.14 -1.84 13.02
N LEU A 174 16.23 -2.66 13.54
CA LEU A 174 15.01 -2.18 14.19
C LEU A 174 15.30 -1.35 15.46
N ALA A 175 16.45 -1.55 16.10
CA ALA A 175 16.81 -0.84 17.33
C ALA A 175 16.88 0.69 17.15
N ASP A 176 17.26 1.15 15.96
CA ASP A 176 17.45 2.57 15.63
C ASP A 176 16.25 3.18 14.89
N LYS A 177 15.13 2.46 14.79
CA LYS A 177 13.96 2.86 14.00
C LYS A 177 12.76 3.19 14.88
N VAL A 178 12.02 4.23 14.51
CA VAL A 178 10.85 4.72 15.25
C VAL A 178 9.53 4.13 14.74
N GLY A 179 9.53 3.53 13.54
CA GLY A 179 8.35 2.95 12.95
C GLY A 179 8.62 2.15 11.68
N LEU A 180 7.58 1.45 11.23
CA LEU A 180 7.57 0.60 10.04
C LEU A 180 6.72 1.21 8.94
N ILE A 181 7.12 0.97 7.69
CA ILE A 181 6.31 1.21 6.50
C ILE A 181 6.24 -0.09 5.71
N THR A 182 5.03 -0.54 5.38
CA THR A 182 4.84 -1.79 4.62
C THR A 182 3.69 -1.64 3.63
N PHE A 183 3.57 -2.59 2.72
CA PHE A 183 2.38 -2.74 1.89
C PHE A 183 1.62 -3.99 2.32
N ASN A 184 0.47 -3.82 2.99
CA ASN A 184 -0.32 -4.92 3.56
C ASN A 184 0.33 -5.68 4.74
N GLY A 185 1.49 -5.22 5.23
CA GLY A 185 2.25 -5.92 6.26
C GLY A 185 1.62 -5.92 7.66
N LYS A 186 0.63 -5.06 7.95
CA LYS A 186 -0.14 -5.18 9.23
C LYS A 186 -0.88 -6.51 9.32
N SER A 187 -1.32 -7.04 8.18
CA SER A 187 -2.12 -8.26 8.12
C SER A 187 -1.31 -9.52 7.77
N PHE A 188 -0.10 -9.36 7.22
CA PHE A 188 0.70 -10.47 6.69
C PHE A 188 2.10 -10.53 7.29
N ASP A 189 2.99 -9.62 6.91
CA ASP A 189 4.42 -9.67 7.25
C ASP A 189 4.69 -9.59 8.76
N VAL A 190 4.10 -8.61 9.45
CA VAL A 190 4.35 -8.39 10.88
C VAL A 190 3.82 -9.55 11.74
N PRO A 191 2.58 -10.05 11.54
CA PRO A 191 2.11 -11.25 12.23
C PRO A 191 2.98 -12.49 11.95
N LEU A 192 3.43 -12.67 10.70
CA LEU A 192 4.29 -13.79 10.33
C LEU A 192 5.63 -13.72 11.09
N LEU A 193 6.33 -12.59 11.00
CA LEU A 193 7.60 -12.40 11.67
C LEU A 193 7.43 -12.49 13.19
N GLY A 194 6.36 -11.94 13.76
CA GLY A 194 6.03 -12.10 15.18
C GLY A 194 5.96 -13.57 15.62
N ASN A 195 5.36 -14.44 14.80
CA ASN A 195 5.38 -15.89 15.05
C ASN A 195 6.78 -16.48 14.91
N ARG A 196 7.59 -16.03 13.94
CA ARG A 196 8.98 -16.49 13.78
C ARG A 196 9.86 -16.12 14.98
N TYR A 197 9.72 -14.91 15.50
CA TYR A 197 10.35 -14.47 16.75
C TYR A 197 9.96 -15.39 17.92
N LEU A 198 8.67 -15.68 18.08
CA LEU A 198 8.18 -16.56 19.13
C LEU A 198 8.76 -17.97 19.02
N MET A 199 8.81 -18.54 17.80
CA MET A 199 9.38 -19.87 17.55
C MET A 199 10.89 -19.93 17.84
N ASN A 200 11.60 -18.82 17.62
CA ASN A 200 13.01 -18.65 17.99
C ASN A 200 13.22 -18.25 19.45
N ARG A 201 12.16 -18.20 20.26
CA ARG A 201 12.17 -17.79 21.69
C ARG A 201 12.77 -16.39 21.90
N ARG A 202 12.60 -15.50 20.91
CA ARG A 202 13.00 -14.10 20.96
C ARG A 202 11.78 -13.21 21.15
N ARG A 203 11.96 -12.08 21.83
CA ARG A 203 10.95 -11.02 21.88
C ARG A 203 11.20 -10.06 20.73
N GLY A 204 10.42 -10.17 19.65
CA GLY A 204 10.49 -9.25 18.53
C GLY A 204 9.81 -7.91 18.86
N ARG A 205 10.36 -6.80 18.31
CA ARG A 205 9.81 -5.44 18.49
C ARG A 205 8.70 -5.10 17.50
N LEU A 206 8.64 -5.79 16.36
CA LEU A 206 7.76 -5.46 15.24
C LEU A 206 6.29 -5.22 15.64
N PRO A 207 5.63 -6.06 16.47
CA PRO A 207 4.22 -5.85 16.81
C PRO A 207 3.95 -4.58 17.63
N GLU A 208 4.98 -4.05 18.29
CA GLU A 208 4.87 -2.88 19.17
C GLU A 208 5.24 -1.58 18.45
N MET A 209 5.84 -1.64 17.25
CA MET A 209 6.26 -0.43 16.55
C MET A 209 5.08 0.33 15.92
N PRO A 210 5.10 1.67 15.90
CA PRO A 210 4.24 2.46 15.03
C PRO A 210 4.38 1.98 13.58
N HIS A 211 3.27 1.85 12.86
CA HIS A 211 3.27 1.16 11.58
C HIS A 211 2.35 1.84 10.57
N ILE A 212 2.92 2.35 9.48
CA ILE A 212 2.17 2.83 8.32
C ILE A 212 2.01 1.69 7.32
N ASP A 213 0.78 1.23 7.13
CA ASP A 213 0.45 0.28 6.07
C ASP A 213 -0.13 1.03 4.88
N LEU A 214 0.59 1.02 3.76
CA LEU A 214 0.25 1.78 2.56
C LEU A 214 -0.97 1.25 1.81
N LEU A 215 -1.45 0.03 2.10
CA LEU A 215 -2.59 -0.56 1.39
C LEU A 215 -3.91 0.17 1.72
N ALA A 216 -4.11 0.54 2.99
CA ALA A 216 -5.31 1.24 3.44
C ALA A 216 -5.47 2.63 2.79
N PRO A 217 -4.48 3.55 2.85
CA PRO A 217 -4.56 4.83 2.15
C PRO A 217 -4.62 4.64 0.63
N SER A 218 -3.89 3.68 0.05
CA SER A 218 -4.00 3.39 -1.39
C SER A 218 -5.41 3.02 -1.82
N ARG A 219 -6.12 2.18 -1.03
CA ARG A 219 -7.51 1.83 -1.31
C ARG A 219 -8.47 2.99 -1.13
N ARG A 220 -8.22 3.88 -0.16
CA ARG A 220 -9.05 5.07 0.09
C ARG A 220 -8.93 6.08 -1.04
N LEU A 221 -7.73 6.27 -1.57
CA LEU A 221 -7.46 7.25 -2.62
C LEU A 221 -7.80 6.70 -4.02
N TYR A 222 -7.29 5.52 -4.37
CA TYR A 222 -7.18 5.12 -5.77
C TYR A 222 -8.18 4.05 -6.22
N ARG A 223 -8.90 3.40 -5.30
CA ARG A 223 -9.77 2.25 -5.64
C ARG A 223 -10.90 2.62 -6.60
N ALA A 224 -11.47 3.82 -6.46
CA ALA A 224 -12.57 4.28 -7.30
C ALA A 224 -12.16 4.35 -8.78
N ARG A 225 -10.93 4.81 -9.04
CA ARG A 225 -10.37 4.92 -10.38
C ARG A 225 -9.78 3.62 -10.90
N LEU A 226 -8.93 2.96 -10.09
CA LEU A 226 -8.11 1.84 -10.54
C LEU A 226 -8.77 0.47 -10.38
N GLY A 227 -9.77 0.34 -9.51
CA GLY A 227 -10.41 -0.93 -9.14
C GLY A 227 -9.53 -1.85 -8.29
N SER A 228 -8.33 -2.18 -8.77
CA SER A 228 -7.29 -2.93 -8.04
C SER A 228 -6.30 -1.99 -7.37
N CYS A 229 -5.94 -2.30 -6.12
CA CYS A 229 -4.85 -1.65 -5.39
C CYS A 229 -3.86 -2.71 -4.89
N ALA A 230 -3.57 -3.73 -5.70
CA ALA A 230 -2.37 -4.55 -5.50
C ALA A 230 -1.13 -3.73 -5.88
N LEU A 231 0.03 -3.99 -5.27
CA LEU A 231 1.23 -3.18 -5.47
C LEU A 231 1.61 -3.10 -6.96
N GLY A 232 1.68 -4.24 -7.66
CA GLY A 232 1.91 -4.26 -9.11
C GLY A 232 0.87 -3.50 -9.96
N SER A 233 -0.39 -3.39 -9.51
CA SER A 233 -1.39 -2.56 -10.20
C SER A 233 -1.12 -1.05 -9.99
N LEU A 234 -0.69 -0.67 -8.78
CA LEU A 234 -0.32 0.71 -8.43
C LEU A 234 0.98 1.12 -9.14
N GLU A 235 1.96 0.22 -9.23
CA GLU A 235 3.18 0.45 -10.00
C GLU A 235 2.87 0.89 -11.43
N GLN A 236 2.07 0.12 -12.16
CA GLN A 236 1.73 0.41 -13.55
C GLN A 236 0.83 1.65 -13.69
N SER A 237 -0.22 1.73 -12.88
CA SER A 237 -1.31 2.70 -13.10
C SER A 237 -1.11 4.03 -12.38
N LEU A 238 -0.21 4.07 -11.39
CA LEU A 238 0.07 5.25 -10.58
C LEU A 238 1.54 5.67 -10.66
N LEU A 239 2.50 4.75 -10.62
CA LEU A 239 3.93 5.09 -10.59
C LEU A 239 4.59 5.10 -11.98
N GLY A 240 3.88 4.66 -13.04
CA GLY A 240 4.41 4.56 -14.40
C GLY A 240 5.42 3.42 -14.59
N LEU A 241 5.46 2.48 -13.64
CA LEU A 241 6.46 1.40 -13.59
C LEU A 241 6.06 0.21 -14.44
N HIS A 242 7.05 -0.30 -15.18
CA HIS A 242 6.98 -1.56 -15.89
C HIS A 242 8.19 -2.40 -15.46
N ARG A 243 7.94 -3.47 -14.70
CA ARG A 243 9.00 -4.37 -14.23
C ARG A 243 9.69 -5.07 -15.40
N THR A 244 10.98 -5.39 -15.25
CA THR A 244 11.75 -6.06 -16.29
C THR A 244 11.33 -7.53 -16.43
N GLN A 245 11.87 -8.20 -17.45
CA GLN A 245 11.71 -9.64 -17.67
C GLN A 245 12.32 -10.52 -16.57
N ASP A 246 13.10 -9.93 -15.66
CA ASP A 246 13.75 -10.64 -14.55
C ASP A 246 12.77 -10.88 -13.39
N ASP A 247 11.61 -10.19 -13.39
CA ASP A 247 10.58 -10.39 -12.37
C ASP A 247 9.91 -11.76 -12.46
N VAL A 248 9.54 -12.29 -11.30
CA VAL A 248 8.80 -13.55 -11.18
C VAL A 248 7.38 -13.29 -10.69
N PRO A 249 6.38 -14.04 -11.18
CA PRO A 249 5.03 -13.94 -10.62
C PRO A 249 5.04 -14.34 -9.13
N GLY A 250 4.48 -13.50 -8.26
CA GLY A 250 4.50 -13.71 -6.80
C GLY A 250 3.99 -15.09 -6.34
N TRP A 251 2.98 -15.65 -7.03
CA TRP A 251 2.46 -16.99 -6.72
C TRP A 251 3.46 -18.13 -6.97
N LEU A 252 4.48 -17.91 -7.80
CA LEU A 252 5.52 -18.89 -8.13
C LEU A 252 6.67 -18.86 -7.11
N ILE A 253 6.86 -17.73 -6.42
CA ILE A 253 7.98 -17.48 -5.50
C ILE A 253 8.18 -18.62 -4.47
N PRO A 254 7.15 -19.12 -3.76
CA PRO A 254 7.34 -20.20 -2.79
C PRO A 254 7.90 -21.48 -3.44
N SER A 255 7.45 -21.81 -4.66
CA SER A 255 7.90 -23.00 -5.38
C SER A 255 9.37 -22.91 -5.79
N LEU A 256 9.84 -21.72 -6.18
CA LEU A 256 11.24 -21.48 -6.54
C LEU A 256 12.17 -21.70 -5.35
N TYR A 257 11.75 -21.28 -4.16
CA TYR A 257 12.49 -21.52 -2.93
C TYR A 257 12.57 -23.02 -2.59
N PHE A 258 11.45 -23.76 -2.72
CA PHE A 258 11.48 -25.21 -2.51
C PHE A 258 12.33 -25.95 -3.54
N ASP A 259 12.36 -25.49 -4.80
CA ASP A 259 13.26 -26.02 -5.83
C ASP A 259 14.71 -25.81 -5.43
N TYR A 260 15.08 -24.61 -4.98
CA TYR A 260 16.42 -24.30 -4.49
C TYR A 260 16.82 -25.19 -3.30
N LEU A 261 15.95 -25.39 -2.31
CA LEU A 261 16.25 -26.26 -1.17
C LEU A 261 16.50 -27.73 -1.57
N ARG A 262 15.93 -28.19 -2.70
CA ARG A 262 16.14 -29.54 -3.24
C ARG A 262 17.39 -29.65 -4.09
N SER A 263 17.61 -28.68 -4.98
CA SER A 263 18.66 -28.75 -6.01
C SER A 263 19.97 -28.09 -5.60
N GLY A 264 19.92 -27.14 -4.65
CA GLY A 264 21.01 -26.21 -4.38
C GLY A 264 21.21 -25.13 -5.46
N ASP A 265 20.39 -25.12 -6.51
CA ASP A 265 20.53 -24.21 -7.65
C ASP A 265 19.72 -22.93 -7.45
N ALA A 266 20.43 -21.81 -7.21
CA ALA A 266 19.83 -20.51 -6.94
C ALA A 266 19.62 -19.65 -8.18
N ARG A 267 19.90 -20.14 -9.41
CA ARG A 267 19.78 -19.32 -10.63
C ARG A 267 18.39 -18.68 -10.78
N ARG A 268 17.33 -19.43 -10.48
CA ARG A 268 15.94 -18.95 -10.54
C ARG A 268 15.53 -18.06 -9.37
N LEU A 269 16.30 -18.03 -8.29
CA LEU A 269 16.04 -17.16 -7.15
C LEU A 269 16.45 -15.71 -7.43
N THR A 270 17.35 -15.45 -8.38
CA THR A 270 17.72 -14.07 -8.77
C THR A 270 16.50 -13.20 -9.07
N GLY A 271 15.49 -13.74 -9.75
CA GLY A 271 14.23 -13.04 -9.97
C GLY A 271 13.37 -12.80 -8.72
N VAL A 272 13.49 -13.65 -7.69
CA VAL A 272 12.84 -13.43 -6.37
C VAL A 272 13.51 -12.27 -5.63
N PHE A 273 14.85 -12.20 -5.64
CA PHE A 273 15.56 -11.05 -5.08
C PHE A 273 15.19 -9.76 -5.81
N TYR A 274 15.14 -9.79 -7.15
CA TYR A 274 14.68 -8.65 -7.94
C TYR A 274 13.24 -8.25 -7.60
N HIS A 275 12.32 -9.20 -7.45
CA HIS A 275 10.92 -8.93 -7.09
C HIS A 275 10.80 -8.12 -5.79
N ASN A 276 11.37 -8.66 -4.71
CA ASN A 276 11.32 -8.04 -3.39
C ASN A 276 12.07 -6.70 -3.34
N GLU A 277 13.16 -6.56 -4.10
CA GLU A 277 13.86 -5.30 -4.26
C GLU A 277 12.99 -4.23 -4.95
N MET A 278 12.31 -4.59 -6.05
CA MET A 278 11.39 -3.68 -6.72
C MET A 278 10.21 -3.29 -5.82
N ASP A 279 9.69 -4.22 -5.03
CA ASP A 279 8.65 -3.93 -4.04
C ASP A 279 9.11 -2.90 -3.00
N MET A 280 10.37 -2.99 -2.52
CA MET A 280 10.94 -1.97 -1.62
C MET A 280 10.94 -0.58 -2.25
N LEU A 281 11.47 -0.46 -3.47
CA LEU A 281 11.57 0.82 -4.18
C LEU A 281 10.17 1.38 -4.51
N SER A 282 9.24 0.50 -4.88
CA SER A 282 7.84 0.85 -5.13
C SER A 282 7.14 1.35 -3.88
N MET A 283 7.40 0.76 -2.71
CA MET A 283 6.86 1.26 -1.45
C MET A 283 7.38 2.65 -1.10
N VAL A 284 8.67 2.94 -1.32
CA VAL A 284 9.26 4.27 -1.05
C VAL A 284 8.59 5.34 -1.91
N THR A 285 8.48 5.10 -3.21
CA THR A 285 7.86 6.05 -4.15
C THR A 285 6.33 6.14 -4.01
N LEU A 286 5.66 5.04 -3.69
CA LEU A 286 4.23 5.05 -3.34
C LEU A 286 3.97 5.86 -2.06
N ALA A 287 4.81 5.69 -1.03
CA ALA A 287 4.73 6.50 0.18
C ALA A 287 4.93 7.98 -0.16
N SER A 288 5.95 8.32 -0.96
CA SER A 288 6.20 9.69 -1.41
C SER A 288 4.94 10.32 -2.04
N ARG A 289 4.33 9.61 -2.98
CA ARG A 289 3.13 10.08 -3.69
C ARG A 289 1.93 10.26 -2.75
N ILE A 290 1.65 9.28 -1.89
CA ILE A 290 0.55 9.37 -0.91
C ILE A 290 0.77 10.56 0.02
N PHE A 291 1.93 10.66 0.67
CA PHE A 291 2.17 11.71 1.65
C PHE A 291 2.17 13.11 1.02
N ARG A 292 2.68 13.27 -0.21
CA ARG A 292 2.60 14.52 -0.97
C ARG A 292 1.15 14.93 -1.25
N GLN A 293 0.31 13.99 -1.68
CA GLN A 293 -1.10 14.26 -1.98
C GLN A 293 -1.90 14.61 -0.72
N LEU A 294 -1.63 13.91 0.39
CA LEU A 294 -2.26 14.20 1.68
C LEU A 294 -1.84 15.58 2.21
N ALA A 295 -0.55 15.90 2.14
CA ALA A 295 0.01 17.18 2.58
C ALA A 295 -0.58 18.36 1.79
N ALA A 296 -0.66 18.23 0.47
CA ALA A 296 -1.15 19.26 -0.43
C ALA A 296 -2.68 19.29 -0.55
N SER A 297 -3.38 18.30 0.01
CA SER A 297 -4.81 18.04 -0.24
C SER A 297 -5.17 18.04 -1.73
N ARG A 298 -4.27 17.45 -2.54
CA ARG A 298 -4.33 17.51 -3.99
C ARG A 298 -3.82 16.22 -4.61
N CYS A 299 -4.64 15.60 -5.44
CA CYS A 299 -4.33 14.43 -6.25
C CYS A 299 -4.18 14.82 -7.73
N ASP A 300 -3.55 13.93 -8.49
CA ASP A 300 -3.29 14.13 -9.92
C ASP A 300 -4.54 13.89 -10.79
N ASP A 301 -5.48 13.08 -10.29
CA ASP A 301 -6.71 12.69 -10.98
C ASP A 301 -7.97 13.16 -10.24
N PRO A 302 -9.02 13.66 -10.94
CA PRO A 302 -10.26 14.12 -10.31
C PRO A 302 -10.99 13.06 -9.48
N LEU A 303 -10.94 11.77 -9.86
CA LEU A 303 -11.56 10.69 -9.09
C LEU A 303 -10.81 10.42 -7.78
N ASP A 304 -9.48 10.52 -7.82
CA ASP A 304 -8.64 10.40 -6.62
C ASP A 304 -8.86 11.64 -5.71
N GLN A 305 -8.99 12.83 -6.30
CA GLN A 305 -9.35 14.08 -5.59
C GLN A 305 -10.71 13.98 -4.89
N LEU A 306 -11.73 13.44 -5.57
CA LEU A 306 -13.04 13.17 -4.95
C LEU A 306 -12.92 12.18 -3.78
N SER A 307 -12.11 11.13 -3.97
CA SER A 307 -11.90 10.10 -2.94
C SER A 307 -11.19 10.67 -1.70
N LEU A 308 -10.21 11.56 -1.90
CA LEU A 308 -9.56 12.33 -0.84
C LEU A 308 -10.57 13.23 -0.11
N GLY A 309 -11.38 14.00 -0.84
CA GLY A 309 -12.40 14.88 -0.25
C GLY A 309 -13.40 14.12 0.62
N ARG A 310 -13.87 12.95 0.15
CA ARG A 310 -14.74 12.06 0.93
C ARG A 310 -14.08 11.53 2.19
N TRP A 311 -12.79 11.21 2.11
CA TRP A 311 -12.03 10.78 3.27
C TRP A 311 -11.92 11.91 4.30
N GLN A 312 -11.60 13.14 3.88
CA GLN A 312 -11.56 14.31 4.74
C GLN A 312 -12.93 14.59 5.40
N VAL A 313 -14.05 14.45 4.67
CA VAL A 313 -15.41 14.52 5.27
C VAL A 313 -15.57 13.51 6.39
N GLY A 314 -15.16 12.25 6.17
CA GLY A 314 -15.24 11.18 7.17
C GLY A 314 -14.38 11.43 8.43
N LEU A 315 -13.33 12.25 8.30
CA LEU A 315 -12.46 12.67 9.40
C LEU A 315 -12.93 13.96 10.09
N GLY A 316 -13.95 14.63 9.56
CA GLY A 316 -14.41 15.93 10.07
C GLY A 316 -13.52 17.11 9.68
N LEU A 317 -12.64 16.95 8.69
CA LEU A 317 -11.76 17.99 8.15
C LEU A 317 -12.54 18.88 7.18
N HIS A 318 -13.59 19.53 7.66
CA HIS A 318 -14.64 20.12 6.82
C HIS A 318 -14.14 21.20 5.85
N ASP A 319 -13.26 22.09 6.30
CA ASP A 319 -12.77 23.18 5.45
C ASP A 319 -11.87 22.63 4.31
N LEU A 320 -10.96 21.72 4.64
CA LEU A 320 -10.13 20.98 3.66
C LEU A 320 -10.99 20.16 2.69
N ALA A 321 -12.02 19.47 3.22
CA ALA A 321 -12.93 18.65 2.44
C ALA A 321 -13.70 19.48 1.41
N GLU A 322 -14.17 20.67 1.79
CA GLU A 322 -14.87 21.56 0.86
C GLU A 322 -13.97 21.94 -0.32
N ASP A 323 -12.77 22.45 -0.05
CA ASP A 323 -11.83 22.87 -1.09
C ASP A 323 -11.43 21.70 -1.99
N THR A 324 -11.16 20.54 -1.39
CA THR A 324 -10.76 19.32 -2.10
C THR A 324 -11.89 18.81 -3.00
N LEU A 325 -13.13 18.75 -2.50
CA LEU A 325 -14.30 18.34 -3.28
C LEU A 325 -14.61 19.33 -4.40
N ARG A 326 -14.49 20.64 -4.15
CA ARG A 326 -14.67 21.66 -5.19
C ARG A 326 -13.64 21.51 -6.30
N SER A 327 -12.37 21.34 -5.94
CA SER A 327 -11.31 21.09 -6.92
C SER A 327 -11.53 19.83 -7.74
N SER A 328 -12.23 18.81 -7.20
CA SER A 328 -12.58 17.61 -8.00
C SER A 328 -13.58 17.91 -9.11
N LEU A 329 -14.49 18.88 -8.92
CA LEU A 329 -15.49 19.28 -9.90
C LEU A 329 -14.92 20.11 -11.05
N ASP A 330 -13.73 20.68 -10.89
CA ASP A 330 -13.02 21.41 -11.95
C ASP A 330 -12.38 20.47 -12.99
N GLY A 331 -12.29 19.16 -12.66
CA GLY A 331 -11.76 18.12 -13.54
C GLY A 331 -12.84 17.39 -14.34
N ASP A 332 -12.40 16.52 -15.26
CA ASP A 332 -13.28 15.68 -16.07
C ASP A 332 -13.74 14.44 -15.29
N LEU A 333 -14.81 14.59 -14.50
CA LEU A 333 -15.42 13.50 -13.75
C LEU A 333 -16.49 12.76 -14.58
N PRO A 334 -16.54 11.42 -14.53
CA PRO A 334 -17.73 10.68 -14.95
C PRO A 334 -18.98 11.22 -14.24
N LEU A 335 -20.11 11.30 -14.95
CA LEU A 335 -21.34 11.96 -14.45
C LEU A 335 -21.78 11.46 -13.07
N GLU A 336 -21.67 10.15 -12.81
CA GLU A 336 -22.01 9.58 -11.51
C GLU A 336 -21.07 10.08 -10.39
N ALA A 337 -19.76 10.19 -10.65
CA ALA A 337 -18.81 10.74 -9.71
C ALA A 337 -19.00 12.25 -9.49
N TYR A 338 -19.35 12.98 -10.55
CA TYR A 338 -19.73 14.39 -10.47
C TYR A 338 -20.95 14.59 -9.54
N HIS A 339 -21.99 13.77 -9.68
CA HIS A 339 -23.14 13.79 -8.75
C HIS A 339 -22.74 13.41 -7.32
N GLN A 340 -21.85 12.43 -7.14
CA GLN A 340 -21.34 12.07 -5.82
C GLN A 340 -20.62 13.26 -5.14
N ALA A 341 -19.75 13.97 -5.86
CA ALA A 341 -19.06 15.15 -5.35
C ALA A 341 -20.05 16.25 -4.92
N LEU A 342 -21.06 16.53 -5.75
CA LEU A 342 -22.12 17.51 -5.42
C LEU A 342 -22.97 17.08 -4.22
N HIS A 343 -23.24 15.79 -4.05
CA HIS A 343 -23.95 15.29 -2.86
C HIS A 343 -23.16 15.51 -1.58
N GLU A 344 -21.86 15.24 -1.61
CA GLU A 344 -21.00 15.44 -0.45
C GLU A 344 -20.88 16.93 -0.10
N LEU A 345 -20.70 17.81 -1.09
CA LEU A 345 -20.74 19.26 -0.88
C LEU A 345 -22.10 19.74 -0.36
N GLY A 346 -23.20 19.30 -0.95
CA GLY A 346 -24.55 19.67 -0.52
C GLY A 346 -24.83 19.26 0.93
N LYS A 347 -24.38 18.07 1.35
CA LYS A 347 -24.45 17.62 2.75
C LYS A 347 -23.57 18.48 3.65
N LEU A 348 -22.34 18.77 3.25
CA LEU A 348 -21.37 19.57 4.01
C LEU A 348 -21.89 20.99 4.24
N TYR A 349 -22.33 21.67 3.18
CA TYR A 349 -22.94 23.00 3.25
C TYR A 349 -24.17 23.00 4.16
N LYS A 350 -25.04 22.00 4.02
CA LYS A 350 -26.21 21.83 4.88
C LYS A 350 -25.84 21.67 6.37
N GLN A 351 -24.80 20.91 6.68
CA GLN A 351 -24.30 20.73 8.06
C GLN A 351 -23.73 22.02 8.65
N ARG A 352 -23.17 22.90 7.81
CA ARG A 352 -22.60 24.20 8.19
C ARG A 352 -23.59 25.36 8.11
N ASP A 353 -24.88 25.07 7.93
CA ASP A 353 -25.97 26.02 7.71
C ASP A 353 -25.81 26.97 6.50
N ARG A 354 -24.93 26.61 5.56
CA ARG A 354 -24.74 27.29 4.27
C ARG A 354 -25.78 26.82 3.26
N ARG A 355 -27.05 27.12 3.51
CA ARG A 355 -28.18 26.54 2.77
C ARG A 355 -28.24 26.97 1.31
N GLU A 356 -27.86 28.21 1.01
CA GLU A 356 -27.84 28.74 -0.36
C GLU A 356 -26.84 27.97 -1.23
N ASP A 357 -25.64 27.71 -0.73
CA ASP A 357 -24.62 26.90 -1.43
C ASP A 357 -25.08 25.45 -1.64
N ALA A 358 -25.76 24.87 -0.64
CA ALA A 358 -26.34 23.53 -0.75
C ALA A 358 -27.39 23.43 -1.86
N VAL A 359 -28.23 24.48 -2.02
CA VAL A 359 -29.23 24.56 -3.08
C VAL A 359 -28.59 24.58 -4.46
N VAL A 360 -27.49 25.32 -4.65
CA VAL A 360 -26.76 25.33 -5.93
C VAL A 360 -26.30 23.92 -6.30
N ALA A 361 -25.71 23.18 -5.36
CA ALA A 361 -25.26 21.80 -5.60
C ALA A 361 -26.43 20.87 -5.96
N TRP A 362 -27.55 20.95 -5.22
CA TRP A 362 -28.73 20.12 -5.51
C TRP A 362 -29.44 20.50 -6.81
N GLN A 363 -29.45 21.78 -7.19
CA GLN A 363 -29.98 22.23 -8.48
C GLN A 363 -29.14 21.69 -9.64
N GLN A 364 -27.81 21.70 -9.50
CA GLN A 364 -26.91 21.10 -10.49
C GLN A 364 -27.20 19.59 -10.65
N ILE A 365 -27.32 18.83 -9.56
CA ILE A 365 -27.73 17.42 -9.61
C ILE A 365 -29.09 17.27 -10.29
N ALA A 366 -30.10 18.04 -9.88
CA ALA A 366 -31.45 17.95 -10.42
C ALA A 366 -31.53 18.32 -11.92
N SER A 367 -30.60 19.13 -12.42
CA SER A 367 -30.52 19.52 -13.83
C SER A 367 -29.81 18.49 -14.72
N THR A 368 -28.97 17.62 -14.14
CA THR A 368 -28.09 16.71 -14.87
C THR A 368 -28.36 15.23 -14.61
N SER A 369 -29.00 14.88 -13.49
CA SER A 369 -29.45 13.53 -13.17
C SER A 369 -30.89 13.28 -13.64
N THR A 370 -31.15 12.05 -14.08
CA THR A 370 -32.47 11.57 -14.49
C THR A 370 -33.13 10.61 -13.49
N ASP A 371 -32.51 10.40 -12.33
CA ASP A 371 -32.92 9.41 -11.33
C ASP A 371 -32.74 9.87 -9.87
N ASP A 372 -32.10 11.02 -9.64
CA ASP A 372 -31.81 11.52 -8.29
C ASP A 372 -33.00 12.18 -7.60
N VAL A 373 -33.73 11.38 -6.85
CA VAL A 373 -34.86 11.83 -6.03
C VAL A 373 -34.41 12.64 -4.82
N ALA A 374 -33.20 12.40 -4.30
CA ALA A 374 -32.73 12.99 -3.06
C ALA A 374 -32.47 14.49 -3.21
N ALA A 375 -31.84 14.92 -4.30
CA ALA A 375 -31.62 16.33 -4.60
C ALA A 375 -32.94 17.11 -4.71
N HIS A 376 -33.93 16.54 -5.43
CA HIS A 376 -35.26 17.14 -5.56
C HIS A 376 -35.98 17.27 -4.21
N LEU A 377 -35.84 16.27 -3.33
CA LEU A 377 -36.40 16.31 -1.98
C LEU A 377 -35.76 17.38 -1.10
N GLU A 378 -34.45 17.56 -1.17
CA GLU A 378 -33.75 18.61 -0.41
C GLU A 378 -34.12 20.00 -0.91
N LEU A 379 -34.27 20.20 -2.23
CA LEU A 379 -34.80 21.44 -2.80
C LEU A 379 -36.23 21.73 -2.33
N ALA A 380 -37.11 20.72 -2.34
CA ALA A 380 -38.47 20.87 -1.84
C ALA A 380 -38.50 21.30 -0.37
N LYS A 381 -37.64 20.72 0.49
CA LYS A 381 -37.51 21.12 1.90
C LYS A 381 -36.99 22.54 2.06
N TYR A 382 -36.00 22.94 1.25
CA TYR A 382 -35.44 24.28 1.29
C TYR A 382 -36.50 25.34 0.99
N TYR A 383 -37.19 25.23 -0.15
CA TYR A 383 -38.22 26.19 -0.53
C TYR A 383 -39.41 26.19 0.44
N GLU A 384 -39.77 25.05 1.01
CA GLU A 384 -40.86 24.96 1.96
C GLU A 384 -40.56 25.66 3.31
N TRP A 385 -39.36 25.43 3.86
CA TRP A 385 -39.03 25.79 5.23
C TRP A 385 -38.20 27.06 5.36
N ARG A 386 -37.38 27.39 4.35
CA ARG A 386 -36.48 28.53 4.38
C ARG A 386 -37.02 29.73 3.61
N GLU A 387 -37.30 29.55 2.32
CA GLU A 387 -37.87 30.61 1.47
C GLU A 387 -39.37 30.80 1.67
N VAL A 388 -40.04 29.79 2.23
CA VAL A 388 -41.50 29.75 2.39
C VAL A 388 -42.22 29.87 1.03
N ASP A 389 -41.56 29.50 -0.06
CA ASP A 389 -42.12 29.38 -1.40
C ASP A 389 -42.77 27.99 -1.56
N VAL A 390 -44.05 27.92 -1.19
CA VAL A 390 -44.83 26.68 -1.27
C VAL A 390 -45.00 26.22 -2.72
N ALA A 391 -45.08 27.14 -3.68
CA ALA A 391 -45.25 26.79 -5.09
C ALA A 391 -44.00 26.08 -5.65
N ALA A 392 -42.81 26.61 -5.36
CA ALA A 392 -41.55 25.96 -5.70
C ALA A 392 -41.41 24.60 -4.98
N ALA A 393 -41.76 24.52 -3.70
CA ALA A 393 -41.74 23.26 -2.95
C ALA A 393 -42.64 22.18 -3.57
N ILE A 394 -43.83 22.55 -4.03
CA ILE A 394 -44.74 21.66 -4.78
C ILE A 394 -44.09 21.21 -6.09
N GLN A 395 -43.50 22.13 -6.86
CA GLN A 395 -42.87 21.81 -8.13
C GLN A 395 -41.73 20.78 -7.96
N TRP A 396 -40.84 20.99 -6.99
CA TRP A 396 -39.75 20.07 -6.70
C TRP A 396 -40.24 18.71 -6.21
N THR A 397 -41.30 18.69 -5.39
CA THR A 397 -41.94 17.44 -4.95
C THR A 397 -42.54 16.65 -6.12
N ARG A 398 -43.22 17.33 -7.06
CA ARG A 398 -43.77 16.68 -8.26
C ARG A 398 -42.68 16.12 -9.17
N ARG A 399 -41.56 16.84 -9.34
CA ARG A 399 -40.40 16.32 -10.08
C ARG A 399 -39.81 15.07 -9.43
N ALA A 400 -39.64 15.07 -8.10
CA ALA A 400 -39.23 13.88 -7.35
C ALA A 400 -40.18 12.69 -7.56
N MET A 401 -41.50 12.92 -7.58
CA MET A 401 -42.50 11.87 -7.85
C MET A 401 -42.35 11.28 -9.24
N ALA A 402 -42.18 12.11 -10.27
CA ALA A 402 -41.99 11.68 -11.64
C ALA A 402 -40.73 10.82 -11.83
N LEU A 403 -39.69 11.04 -11.02
CA LEU A 403 -38.50 10.18 -10.99
C LEU A 403 -38.79 8.82 -10.37
N VAL A 404 -39.46 8.79 -9.21
CA VAL A 404 -39.82 7.53 -8.52
C VAL A 404 -40.76 6.66 -9.36
N GLU A 405 -41.63 7.24 -10.18
CA GLU A 405 -42.52 6.51 -11.09
C GLU A 405 -41.78 5.66 -12.13
N ARG A 406 -40.52 6.01 -12.44
CA ARG A 406 -39.67 5.25 -13.38
C ARG A 406 -38.93 4.09 -12.69
N TRP A 407 -38.91 4.05 -11.36
CA TRP A 407 -38.21 3.01 -10.62
C TRP A 407 -38.94 1.66 -10.71
N PRO A 408 -38.21 0.53 -10.64
CA PRO A 408 -38.84 -0.79 -10.51
C PRO A 408 -39.78 -0.85 -9.30
N LEU A 409 -40.90 -1.57 -9.44
CA LEU A 409 -41.88 -1.77 -8.38
C LEU A 409 -41.27 -2.62 -7.25
N THR A 410 -40.79 -1.96 -6.22
CA THR A 410 -40.13 -2.55 -5.05
C THR A 410 -40.78 -1.99 -3.78
N PRO A 411 -40.58 -2.61 -2.60
CA PRO A 411 -41.01 -2.01 -1.34
C PRO A 411 -40.45 -0.58 -1.13
N ARG A 412 -39.21 -0.33 -1.57
CA ARG A 412 -38.54 0.98 -1.48
C ARG A 412 -39.23 2.04 -2.35
N SER A 413 -39.53 1.73 -3.61
CA SER A 413 -40.20 2.71 -4.49
C SER A 413 -41.63 2.99 -4.03
N ARG A 414 -42.35 1.98 -3.51
CA ARG A 414 -43.68 2.18 -2.89
C ARG A 414 -43.63 3.12 -1.69
N LEU A 415 -42.64 2.95 -0.80
CA LEU A 415 -42.47 3.82 0.36
C LEU A 415 -42.15 5.26 -0.07
N ALA A 416 -41.16 5.45 -0.95
CA ALA A 416 -40.78 6.77 -1.45
C ALA A 416 -41.97 7.48 -2.13
N HIS A 417 -42.75 6.76 -2.94
CA HIS A 417 -43.93 7.31 -3.60
C HIS A 417 -45.02 7.72 -2.59
N ALA A 418 -45.26 6.93 -1.54
CA ALA A 418 -46.22 7.26 -0.48
C ALA A 418 -45.78 8.50 0.32
N GLU A 419 -44.50 8.59 0.68
CA GLU A 419 -43.94 9.76 1.39
C GLU A 419 -44.04 11.04 0.57
N LEU A 420 -43.70 10.98 -0.73
CA LEU A 420 -43.80 12.10 -1.64
C LEU A 420 -45.25 12.55 -1.86
N ARG A 421 -46.19 11.61 -2.00
CA ARG A 421 -47.62 11.90 -2.13
C ARG A 421 -48.15 12.60 -0.88
N HIS A 422 -47.82 12.08 0.29
CA HIS A 422 -48.21 12.70 1.56
C HIS A 422 -47.64 14.12 1.70
N ARG A 423 -46.37 14.33 1.31
CA ARG A 423 -45.75 15.66 1.26
C ARG A 423 -46.50 16.60 0.31
N LEU A 424 -46.84 16.13 -0.90
CA LEU A 424 -47.55 16.93 -1.89
C LEU A 424 -48.93 17.37 -1.38
N GLU A 425 -49.74 16.45 -0.86
CA GLU A 425 -51.06 16.75 -0.29
C GLU A 425 -50.98 17.79 0.84
N ARG A 426 -49.96 17.67 1.70
CA ARG A 426 -49.73 18.62 2.80
C ARG A 426 -49.34 20.01 2.27
N LEU A 427 -48.51 20.08 1.23
CA LEU A 427 -48.10 21.34 0.61
C LEU A 427 -49.27 22.00 -0.15
N GLU A 428 -50.09 21.24 -0.87
CA GLU A 428 -51.26 21.75 -1.58
C GLU A 428 -52.31 22.32 -0.61
N LYS A 429 -52.52 21.67 0.53
CA LYS A 429 -53.35 22.22 1.63
C LYS A 429 -52.78 23.49 2.26
N LYS A 430 -51.46 23.68 2.21
CA LYS A 430 -50.78 24.89 2.73
C LYS A 430 -50.83 26.04 1.71
N ALA A 431 -50.98 25.72 0.42
CA ALA A 431 -51.07 26.70 -0.67
C ALA A 431 -52.50 27.19 -0.94
N ALA A 432 -53.50 26.37 -0.62
CA ALA A 432 -54.92 26.73 -0.59
C ALA A 432 -55.23 27.57 0.65
#